data_AF-A0A843H0B0-F1
#
_entry.id   AF-A0A843H0B0-F1
#
_cell.length_a   1.000
_cell.length_b   1.000
_cell.length_c   1.000
_cell.angle_alpha   90.00
_cell.angle_beta   90.00
_cell.angle_gamma   90.00
#
_symmetry.space_group_name_H-M   'P 1'
#
loop_
_entity.id
_entity.type
_entity.pdbx_description
1 polymer ?
#
loop_
_entity_poly.entity_id
_entity_poly.type
_entity_poly.pdbx_seq_one_letter_code
_entity_poly.pdbx_strand_id
1 'polypeptide(L)' 'MTIDEAKQEIPTIDAFADELCAYCHNDWYCSFWCETLRKAEKMFDRVQQAWARHDGDIVKVDRYIKGAKI' A
#
# COMPACT_ATOMS: atom_id res chain seq x y z
N MET A 1 9.46 5.04 11.36
CA MET A 1 9.63 5.82 10.12
C MET A 1 8.78 7.06 10.24
N THR A 2 9.31 8.21 9.84
CA THR A 2 8.57 9.46 9.79
C THR A 2 7.64 9.47 8.57
N ILE A 3 6.65 10.37 8.58
CA ILE A 3 5.76 10.53 7.42
C ILE A 3 6.51 11.02 6.18
N ASP A 4 7.58 11.81 6.36
CA ASP A 4 8.37 12.36 5.26
C ASP A 4 9.23 11.27 4.60
N GLU A 5 9.82 10.37 5.40
CA GLU A 5 10.51 9.17 4.88
C GLU A 5 9.54 8.26 4.12
N ALA A 6 8.34 8.01 4.65
CA ALA A 6 7.33 7.20 3.96
C ALA A 6 6.90 7.80 2.62
N LYS A 7 6.77 9.13 2.53
CA LYS A 7 6.46 9.84 1.28
C LYS A 7 7.61 9.79 0.27
N GLN A 8 8.85 9.61 0.72
CA GLN A 8 10.00 9.41 -0.16
C GLN A 8 10.07 7.97 -0.68
N GLU A 9 9.74 6.98 0.16
CA GLU A 9 9.72 5.56 -0.24
C GLU A 9 8.54 5.23 -1.16
N ILE A 10 7.34 5.71 -0.85
CA ILE A 10 6.13 5.51 -1.66
C ILE A 10 5.50 6.85 -2.08
N PRO A 11 6.15 7.59 -3.01
CA PRO A 11 5.72 8.93 -3.40
C PRO A 11 4.42 8.93 -4.21
N THR A 12 4.10 7.83 -4.89
CA THR A 12 2.92 7.68 -5.75
C THR A 12 2.20 6.36 -5.49
N ILE A 13 0.94 6.29 -5.92
CA ILE A 13 0.17 5.04 -5.85
C ILE A 13 0.86 3.92 -6.65
N ASP A 14 1.51 4.26 -7.77
CA ASP A 14 2.24 3.29 -8.60
C ASP A 14 3.45 2.71 -7.84
N ALA A 15 4.22 3.55 -7.13
CA ALA A 15 5.33 3.08 -6.31
C ALA A 15 4.86 2.14 -5.18
N PHE A 16 3.73 2.47 -4.55
CA PHE A 16 3.11 1.56 -3.58
C PHE A 16 2.59 0.27 -4.24
N ALA A 17 2.07 0.35 -5.46
CA ALA A 17 1.57 -0.80 -6.18
C ALA A 17 2.69 -1.80 -6.49
N ASP A 18 3.87 -1.32 -6.90
CA ASP A 18 5.04 -2.17 -7.14
C ASP A 18 5.44 -2.95 -5.87
N GLU A 19 5.51 -2.29 -4.71
CA GLU A 19 5.80 -2.92 -3.42
C GLU A 19 4.72 -3.95 -3.02
N LEU A 20 3.45 -3.59 -3.16
CA LEU A 20 2.33 -4.47 -2.82
C LEU A 20 2.28 -5.69 -3.75
N CYS A 21 2.51 -5.49 -5.05
CA CYS A 21 2.53 -6.56 -6.05
C CYS A 21 3.72 -7.49 -5.86
N ALA A 22 4.90 -6.97 -5.50
CA ALA A 22 6.08 -7.77 -5.16
C ALA A 22 5.81 -8.67 -3.94
N TYR A 23 5.12 -8.15 -2.92
CA TYR A 23 4.65 -8.95 -1.78
C TYR A 23 3.56 -9.96 -2.19
N CYS A 24 2.66 -9.59 -3.09
CA CYS A 24 1.49 -10.37 -3.47
C CYS A 24 1.82 -11.57 -4.39
N HIS A 25 3.07 -11.74 -4.86
CA HIS A 25 3.54 -12.78 -5.79
C HIS A 25 2.92 -14.18 -5.56
N ASN A 26 1.74 -14.36 -6.14
CA ASN A 26 1.00 -15.60 -6.21
C ASN A 26 0.58 -15.71 -7.67
N ASP A 27 1.17 -16.69 -8.37
CA ASP A 27 1.24 -16.83 -9.83
C ASP A 27 -0.11 -16.92 -10.56
N TRP A 28 -1.23 -16.94 -9.83
CA TRP A 28 -2.52 -17.31 -10.39
C TRP A 28 -3.38 -16.14 -10.88
N TYR A 29 -3.28 -14.95 -10.28
CA TYR A 29 -4.00 -13.77 -10.77
C TYR A 29 -3.60 -12.49 -10.01
N CYS A 30 -2.75 -11.65 -10.63
CA CYS A 30 -2.57 -10.28 -10.17
C CYS A 30 -2.88 -9.35 -11.35
N SER A 31 -4.15 -8.95 -11.49
CA SER A 31 -4.43 -7.76 -12.28
C SER A 31 -3.77 -6.60 -11.54
N PHE A 32 -2.91 -5.83 -12.20
CA PHE A 32 -2.24 -4.61 -11.69
C PHE A 32 -3.17 -3.61 -10.94
N TRP A 33 -4.48 -3.86 -10.92
CA TRP A 33 -5.52 -3.11 -10.21
C TRP A 33 -6.46 -4.03 -9.41
N CYS A 34 -5.95 -4.67 -8.35
CA CYS A 34 -6.78 -5.45 -7.43
C CYS A 34 -7.67 -4.56 -6.53
N GLU A 35 -8.64 -5.15 -5.81
CA GLU A 35 -9.52 -4.38 -4.91
C GLU A 35 -8.73 -3.58 -3.88
N THR A 36 -7.61 -4.13 -3.36
CA THR A 36 -6.71 -3.42 -2.44
C THR A 36 -6.15 -2.15 -3.07
N LEU A 37 -5.67 -2.20 -4.32
CA LEU A 37 -5.11 -1.03 -5.02
C LEU A 37 -6.18 0.02 -5.31
N ARG A 38 -7.39 -0.40 -5.71
CA ARG A 38 -8.53 0.52 -5.92
C ARG A 38 -8.96 1.21 -4.62
N LYS A 39 -8.83 0.52 -3.48
CA LYS A 39 -9.04 1.14 -2.15
C LYS A 39 -7.90 2.09 -1.83
N ALA A 40 -6.66 1.65 -1.97
CA ALA A 40 -5.45 2.44 -1.70
C ALA A 40 -5.45 3.78 -2.45
N GLU A 41 -5.82 3.79 -3.73
CA GLU A 41 -5.93 5.00 -4.55
C GLU A 41 -6.87 6.04 -3.92
N LYS A 42 -8.03 5.62 -3.40
CA LYS A 42 -9.02 6.51 -2.76
C LYS A 42 -8.57 7.05 -1.41
N MET A 43 -7.55 6.46 -0.80
CA MET A 43 -7.10 6.80 0.55
C MET A 43 -5.58 6.88 0.66
N PHE A 44 -4.90 7.30 -0.41
CA PHE A 44 -3.45 7.19 -0.52
C PHE A 44 -2.69 7.91 0.61
N ASP A 45 -3.16 9.09 1.04
CA ASP A 45 -2.61 9.80 2.21
C ASP A 45 -2.63 8.93 3.48
N ARG A 46 -3.70 8.15 3.66
CA ARG A 46 -3.83 7.21 4.80
C ARG A 46 -2.96 5.98 4.63
N VAL A 47 -2.66 5.57 3.41
CA VAL A 47 -1.68 4.52 3.11
C VAL A 47 -0.27 4.96 3.51
N GLN A 48 0.14 6.17 3.15
CA GLN A 48 1.43 6.73 3.55
C GLN A 48 1.56 6.87 5.08
N GLN A 49 0.47 7.26 5.76
CA GLN A 49 0.44 7.27 7.23
C GLN A 49 0.55 5.86 7.84
N ALA A 50 -0.12 4.87 7.25
CA ALA A 50 -0.01 3.49 7.68
C ALA A 50 1.40 2.93 7.44
N TRP A 51 2.02 3.27 6.30
CA TRP A 51 3.40 2.92 5.97
C TRP A 51 4.38 3.45 7.00
N ALA A 52 4.28 4.75 7.33
CA ALA A 52 5.09 5.38 8.37
C ALA A 52 4.88 4.74 9.75
N ARG A 53 3.62 4.48 10.13
CA ARG A 53 3.26 3.86 11.42
C ARG A 53 3.77 2.43 11.56
N HIS A 54 3.92 1.72 10.45
CA HIS A 54 4.30 0.31 10.43
C HIS A 54 5.74 0.08 9.94
N ASP A 55 6.56 1.13 9.86
CA ASP A 55 7.96 1.05 9.44
C ASP A 55 8.13 0.32 8.08
N GLY A 56 7.23 0.59 7.13
CA GLY A 56 7.25 -0.04 5.80
C GLY A 56 6.80 -1.51 5.76
N ASP A 57 6.23 -2.05 6.84
CA ASP A 57 5.70 -3.42 6.86
C ASP A 57 4.46 -3.56 5.97
N ILE A 58 4.68 -4.00 4.73
CA ILE A 58 3.67 -4.18 3.68
C ILE A 58 2.50 -5.07 4.13
N VAL A 59 2.74 -6.08 4.98
CA VAL A 59 1.71 -7.01 5.45
C VAL A 59 0.72 -6.28 6.34
N LYS A 60 1.22 -5.41 7.22
CA LYS A 60 0.35 -4.60 8.10
C LYS A 60 -0.39 -3.53 7.31
N VAL A 61 0.26 -2.91 6.33
CA VAL A 61 -0.36 -1.90 5.45
C VAL A 61 -1.46 -2.53 4.59
N ASP A 62 -1.23 -3.69 3.99
CA ASP A 62 -2.25 -4.44 3.23
C ASP A 62 -3.48 -4.77 4.10
N ARG A 63 -3.27 -5.27 5.33
CA ARG A 63 -4.37 -5.52 6.27
C ARG A 63 -5.13 -4.25 6.63
N TYR A 64 -4.42 -3.14 6.82
CA TYR A 64 -5.03 -1.84 7.09
C TYR A 64 -5.94 -1.40 5.94
N ILE A 65 -5.47 -1.50 4.69
CA ILE A 65 -6.24 -1.13 3.50
C ILE A 65 -7.47 -2.04 3.34
N LYS A 66 -7.30 -3.36 3.51
CA LYS A 66 -8.39 -4.33 3.41
C LYS A 66 -9.49 -4.09 4.45
N GLY A 67 -9.12 -3.69 5.66
CA GLY A 67 -10.05 -3.39 6.76
C GLY A 67 -10.65 -1.98 6.73
N ALA A 68 -10.13 -1.08 5.88
CA ALA A 68 -10.62 0.29 5.79
C ALA A 68 -12.01 0.34 5.15
N LYS A 69 -12.93 1.06 5.81
CA LYS A 69 -14.22 1.45 5.23
C LYS A 69 -14.03 2.75 4.47
N ILE A 70 -14.32 2.73 3.17
CA ILE A 70 -14.19 3.84 2.21
C ILE A 70 -15.50 3.98 1.45
#